data_AF-J3M2G6-F1
#
_entry.id   AF-J3M2G6-F1
#
_cell.length_a   1.000
_cell.length_b   1.000
_cell.length_c   1.000
_cell.angle_alpha   90.00
_cell.angle_beta   90.00
_cell.angle_gamma   90.00
#
_symmetry.space_group_name_H-M   'P 1'
#
loop_
_entity.id
_entity.type
_entity.pdbx_description
1 polymer ?
#
loop_
_entity_poly.entity_id
_entity_poly.type
_entity_poly.pdbx_seq_one_letter_code
_entity_poly.pdbx_strand_id
1 'polypeptide(L)'
;MVLRRLGGALLFREALSLSNIRRRASNSWAAMRDTFFSTKEVFESHRVVFTVGTSIASVLTAWAGYSFRHVQQSRIDKRLHSIEQSLKDTHKVEHEEIKKIVTSSNISTPACVATALTTSVVGYALGWRGGAWYTRRSFRREQQKLMGQINSHNRWHWRPFSKLKNRFRRNRSATKNADAPRLTAESTKAPSGSRASENGADEPLVTAEESWVVKLEQSVNIFLTESVIMILDGLYRDRNYARFFVLETIARVPYFAFISVLHMYETFGWWRRADYIKVHFAESWNEFHHLLIMEELGGNSLWVDRFLARFAAFFYYFMTVAMYMLSPRMAYHFSECVERHAYSTYNKFIKLHEEELKRLPAPEAALNYYLNEDLYLFDEFQTARVPCSRRPKIDNLYDVFVNIRDDEAEHCKTMKACQTHGNLRSPHSIQNCLETDTECVIPEDDCEGIMDCVKKSLVSKE
;
A
#
# COMPACT_ATOMS: atom_id res chain seq x y z
N MET A 1 -55.16 93.19 -3.20
CA MET A 1 -55.06 93.74 -1.84
C MET A 1 -54.88 92.57 -0.86
N VAL A 2 -53.73 92.52 -0.18
CA VAL A 2 -53.43 91.84 1.11
C VAL A 2 -53.39 90.30 1.21
N LEU A 3 -52.14 89.80 1.20
CA LEU A 3 -51.40 88.90 2.12
C LEU A 3 -51.99 87.64 2.80
N ARG A 4 -51.09 86.61 2.76
CA ARG A 4 -50.62 85.65 3.80
C ARG A 4 -51.31 84.27 3.95
N ARG A 5 -50.56 83.18 3.70
CA ARG A 5 -49.87 82.37 4.73
C ARG A 5 -48.97 81.25 4.16
N LEU A 6 -47.90 80.97 4.89
CA LEU A 6 -46.91 79.89 4.72
C LEU A 6 -47.48 78.49 4.95
N GLY A 7 -46.88 77.47 4.31
CA GLY A 7 -46.84 76.10 4.82
C GLY A 7 -46.47 75.03 3.78
N GLY A 8 -45.41 74.24 4.06
CA GLY A 8 -45.27 72.86 3.58
C GLY A 8 -44.19 72.63 2.52
N ALA A 9 -43.15 71.91 2.91
CA ALA A 9 -41.99 71.53 2.10
C ALA A 9 -42.19 70.21 1.32
N LEU A 10 -41.33 70.04 0.31
CA LEU A 10 -40.58 68.81 -0.02
C LEU A 10 -41.20 67.74 -0.95
N LEU A 11 -40.38 67.43 -1.98
CA LEU A 11 -40.23 66.18 -2.74
C LEU A 11 -41.00 66.00 -4.06
N PHE A 12 -40.42 66.55 -5.13
CA PHE A 12 -40.58 66.05 -6.50
C PHE A 12 -39.24 65.48 -6.97
N ARG A 13 -39.03 64.16 -6.84
CA ARG A 13 -37.99 63.44 -7.61
C ARG A 13 -38.34 61.96 -7.80
N GLU A 14 -38.50 61.60 -9.07
CA GLU A 14 -38.31 60.28 -9.70
C GLU A 14 -39.28 59.12 -9.35
N ALA A 15 -40.42 59.12 -10.03
CA ALA A 15 -41.14 57.89 -10.39
C ALA A 15 -40.65 57.39 -11.77
N LEU A 16 -39.50 56.70 -11.81
CA LEU A 16 -39.06 55.90 -12.96
C LEU A 16 -39.54 54.45 -12.75
N SER A 17 -40.64 54.15 -13.45
CA SER A 17 -41.40 52.90 -13.47
C SER A 17 -40.56 51.59 -13.46
N LEU A 18 -40.78 50.77 -12.43
CA LEU A 18 -40.27 49.40 -12.25
C LEU A 18 -40.61 48.44 -13.41
N SER A 19 -41.69 48.68 -14.17
CA SER A 19 -42.11 47.77 -15.24
C SER A 19 -41.20 47.87 -16.47
N ASN A 20 -40.66 49.04 -16.77
CA ASN A 20 -39.71 49.24 -17.87
C ASN A 20 -38.33 48.63 -17.57
N ILE A 21 -37.90 48.65 -16.30
CA ILE A 21 -36.65 48.01 -15.86
C ILE A 21 -36.78 46.49 -15.94
N ARG A 22 -37.91 45.92 -15.49
CA ARG A 22 -38.16 44.47 -15.57
C ARG A 22 -38.21 43.98 -17.02
N ARG A 23 -38.82 44.75 -17.93
CA ARG A 23 -38.85 44.42 -19.36
C ARG A 23 -37.46 44.48 -20.00
N ARG A 24 -36.66 45.50 -19.67
CA ARG A 24 -35.26 45.60 -20.15
C ARG A 24 -34.39 44.49 -19.59
N ALA A 25 -34.53 44.14 -18.31
CA ALA A 25 -33.81 43.03 -17.69
C ALA A 25 -34.16 41.68 -18.33
N SER A 26 -35.44 41.44 -18.63
CA SER A 26 -35.88 40.23 -19.33
C SER A 26 -35.31 40.14 -20.75
N ASN A 27 -35.30 41.26 -21.48
CA ASN A 27 -34.77 41.30 -22.85
C ASN A 27 -33.24 41.18 -22.87
N SER A 28 -32.54 41.77 -21.90
CA SER A 28 -31.10 41.57 -21.71
C SER A 28 -30.75 40.14 -21.32
N TRP A 29 -31.62 39.48 -20.54
CA TRP A 29 -31.44 38.08 -20.14
C TRP A 29 -31.65 37.12 -21.32
N ALA A 30 -32.65 37.39 -22.17
CA ALA A 30 -32.85 36.65 -23.41
C ALA A 30 -31.65 36.85 -24.36
N ALA A 31 -31.18 38.08 -24.55
CA ALA A 31 -30.02 38.36 -25.39
C ALA A 31 -28.72 37.71 -24.87
N MET A 32 -28.48 37.69 -23.55
CA MET A 32 -27.34 36.98 -22.96
C MET A 32 -27.44 35.47 -23.15
N ARG A 33 -28.65 34.92 -23.01
CA ARG A 33 -28.90 33.49 -23.21
C ARG A 33 -28.67 33.08 -24.67
N ASP A 34 -29.14 33.88 -25.63
CA ASP A 34 -28.96 33.62 -27.05
C ASP A 34 -27.49 33.81 -27.47
N THR A 35 -26.80 34.78 -26.89
CA THR A 35 -25.34 34.96 -27.09
C THR A 35 -24.58 33.77 -26.50
N PHE A 36 -24.99 33.25 -25.36
CA PHE A 36 -24.38 32.08 -24.72
C PHE A 36 -24.58 30.82 -25.57
N PHE A 37 -25.79 30.57 -26.07
CA PHE A 37 -26.06 29.42 -26.92
C PHE A 37 -25.38 29.53 -28.29
N SER A 38 -25.35 30.71 -28.90
CA SER A 38 -24.61 30.95 -30.15
C SER A 38 -23.09 30.79 -29.95
N THR A 39 -22.54 31.27 -28.83
CA THR A 39 -21.11 31.07 -28.50
C THR A 39 -20.80 29.61 -28.23
N LYS A 40 -21.70 28.89 -27.55
CA LYS A 40 -21.60 27.45 -27.30
C LYS A 40 -21.63 26.64 -28.61
N GLU A 41 -22.52 26.99 -29.53
CA GLU A 41 -22.66 26.34 -30.84
C GLU A 41 -21.42 26.59 -31.73
N VAL A 42 -20.85 27.79 -31.70
CA VAL A 42 -19.57 28.10 -32.35
C VAL A 42 -18.40 27.33 -31.70
N PHE A 43 -18.44 27.14 -30.38
CA PHE A 43 -17.47 26.34 -29.63
C PHE A 43 -17.58 24.84 -29.92
N GLU A 44 -18.78 24.31 -30.14
CA GLU A 44 -19.00 22.91 -30.49
C GLU A 44 -18.70 22.62 -31.98
N SER A 45 -18.89 23.62 -32.86
CA SER A 45 -18.67 23.48 -34.31
C SER A 45 -17.20 23.55 -34.73
N HIS A 46 -16.33 24.24 -33.98
CA HIS A 46 -14.90 24.32 -34.26
C HIS A 46 -14.05 23.62 -33.19
N ARG A 47 -13.18 22.69 -33.62
CA ARG A 47 -12.16 21.94 -32.84
C ARG A 47 -11.13 22.80 -32.04
N VAL A 48 -11.47 24.02 -31.65
CA VAL A 48 -10.64 25.03 -30.97
C VAL A 48 -10.66 24.90 -29.45
N VAL A 49 -11.68 24.25 -28.87
CA VAL A 49 -11.79 24.02 -27.42
C VAL A 49 -10.58 23.23 -26.87
N PHE A 50 -10.09 22.28 -27.66
CA PHE A 50 -8.94 21.46 -27.27
C PHE A 50 -7.66 22.29 -27.25
N THR A 51 -7.42 23.13 -28.28
CA THR A 51 -6.19 23.92 -28.42
C THR A 51 -6.10 25.07 -27.42
N VAL A 52 -7.21 25.74 -27.15
CA VAL A 52 -7.27 26.83 -26.15
C VAL A 52 -7.27 26.26 -24.73
N GLY A 53 -7.97 25.15 -24.49
CA GLY A 53 -7.96 24.44 -23.21
C GLY A 53 -6.56 23.92 -22.84
N THR A 54 -5.85 23.30 -23.79
CA THR A 54 -4.47 22.84 -23.56
C THR A 54 -3.49 23.99 -23.38
N SER A 55 -3.70 25.12 -24.04
CA SER A 55 -2.85 26.31 -23.90
C SER A 55 -3.04 27.01 -22.55
N ILE A 56 -4.28 27.09 -22.05
CA ILE A 56 -4.56 27.65 -20.72
C ILE A 56 -4.04 26.70 -19.63
N ALA A 57 -4.23 25.39 -19.79
CA ALA A 57 -3.70 24.40 -18.85
C ALA A 57 -2.17 24.41 -18.79
N SER A 58 -1.46 24.60 -19.91
CA SER A 58 0.00 24.67 -19.92
C SER A 58 0.52 25.95 -19.25
N VAL A 59 -0.13 27.09 -19.46
CA VAL A 59 0.19 28.36 -18.79
C VAL A 59 -0.07 28.27 -17.28
N LEU A 60 -1.18 27.66 -16.86
CA LEU A 60 -1.47 27.45 -15.43
C LEU A 60 -0.47 26.50 -14.77
N THR A 61 -0.08 25.44 -15.47
CA THR A 61 0.93 24.48 -14.98
C THR A 61 2.30 25.14 -14.86
N ALA A 62 2.68 25.97 -15.83
CA ALA A 62 3.93 26.74 -15.80
C ALA A 62 3.92 27.79 -14.68
N TRP A 63 2.79 28.50 -14.47
CA TRP A 63 2.63 29.47 -13.40
C TRP A 63 2.68 28.81 -12.02
N ALA A 64 2.02 27.67 -11.83
CA ALA A 64 2.07 26.90 -10.59
C ALA A 64 3.50 26.38 -10.31
N GLY A 65 4.20 25.87 -11.32
CA GLY A 65 5.60 25.45 -11.20
C GLY A 65 6.54 26.60 -10.85
N TYR A 66 6.34 27.77 -11.47
CA TYR A 66 7.13 28.98 -11.18
C TYR A 66 6.85 29.51 -9.76
N SER A 67 5.57 29.59 -9.35
CA SER A 67 5.19 30.02 -8.00
C SER A 67 5.72 29.06 -6.94
N PHE A 68 5.68 27.75 -7.17
CA PHE A 68 6.24 26.77 -6.25
C PHE A 68 7.76 26.91 -6.13
N ARG A 69 8.46 27.05 -7.27
CA ARG A 69 9.91 27.26 -7.30
C ARG A 69 10.32 28.57 -6.62
N HIS A 70 9.54 29.64 -6.79
CA HIS A 70 9.77 30.92 -6.12
C HIS A 70 9.52 30.85 -4.60
N VAL A 71 8.48 30.12 -4.17
CA VAL A 71 8.23 29.87 -2.73
C VAL A 71 9.34 29.02 -2.12
N GLN A 72 9.88 28.05 -2.86
CA GLN A 72 10.98 27.23 -2.42
C GLN A 72 12.30 28.02 -2.39
N GLN A 73 12.57 28.83 -3.42
CA GLN A 73 13.75 29.70 -3.47
C GLN A 73 13.72 30.73 -2.34
N SER A 74 12.60 31.39 -2.10
CA SER A 74 12.47 32.34 -0.97
C SER A 74 12.60 31.68 0.40
N ARG A 75 12.21 30.40 0.56
CA ARG A 75 12.50 29.62 1.78
C ARG A 75 13.98 29.28 1.90
N ILE A 76 14.65 28.97 0.80
CA ILE A 76 16.08 28.71 0.76
C ILE A 76 16.88 29.98 1.06
N ASP A 77 16.52 31.11 0.47
CA ASP A 77 17.17 32.41 0.69
C ASP A 77 16.99 32.88 2.13
N LYS A 78 15.81 32.67 2.74
CA LYS A 78 15.59 32.92 4.17
C LYS A 78 16.46 32.02 5.06
N ARG A 79 16.62 30.75 4.69
CA ARG A 79 17.52 29.83 5.41
C ARG A 79 18.98 30.23 5.23
N LEU A 80 19.39 30.63 4.03
CA LEU A 80 20.73 31.13 3.74
C LEU A 80 21.03 32.40 4.52
N HIS A 81 20.11 33.36 4.58
CA HIS A 81 20.28 34.59 5.33
C HIS A 81 20.27 34.33 6.84
N SER A 82 19.47 33.38 7.32
CA SER A 82 19.51 32.93 8.72
C SER A 82 20.84 32.26 9.07
N ILE A 83 21.39 31.45 8.14
CA ILE A 83 22.69 30.80 8.28
C ILE A 83 23.81 31.85 8.23
N GLU A 84 23.75 32.82 7.32
CA GLU A 84 24.71 33.93 7.22
C GLU A 84 24.68 34.83 8.46
N GLN A 85 23.50 35.13 9.00
CA GLN A 85 23.35 35.87 10.25
C GLN A 85 23.95 35.08 11.42
N SER A 86 23.66 33.78 11.51
CA SER A 86 24.25 32.91 12.52
C SER A 86 25.77 32.81 12.37
N LEU A 87 26.29 32.81 11.13
CA LEU A 87 27.71 32.83 10.84
C LEU A 87 28.34 34.17 11.19
N LYS A 88 27.69 35.33 10.96
CA LYS A 88 28.22 36.64 11.34
C LYS A 88 28.24 36.85 12.85
N ASP A 89 27.22 36.39 13.56
CA ASP A 89 27.17 36.44 15.02
C ASP A 89 28.19 35.46 15.64
N THR A 90 28.27 34.23 15.10
CA THR A 90 29.29 33.26 15.52
C THR A 90 30.69 33.75 15.17
N HIS A 91 30.90 34.41 14.03
CA HIS A 91 32.21 34.92 13.61
C HIS A 91 32.65 36.16 14.42
N LYS A 92 31.70 36.95 14.95
CA LYS A 92 32.01 38.02 15.91
C LYS A 92 32.41 37.47 17.28
N VAL A 93 31.73 36.41 17.74
CA VAL A 93 32.07 35.72 19.00
C VAL A 93 33.39 34.97 18.84
N GLU A 94 33.60 34.31 17.71
CA GLU A 94 34.85 33.66 17.35
C GLU A 94 35.98 34.67 17.13
N HIS A 95 35.81 35.86 16.54
CA HIS A 95 36.94 36.79 16.36
C HIS A 95 37.53 37.30 17.69
N GLU A 96 36.71 37.42 18.73
CA GLU A 96 37.15 37.77 20.09
C GLU A 96 37.82 36.59 20.81
N GLU A 97 37.34 35.36 20.60
CA GLU A 97 37.94 34.14 21.16
C GLU A 97 39.18 33.66 20.38
N ILE A 98 39.20 33.79 19.07
CA ILE A 98 40.28 33.47 18.13
C ILE A 98 41.47 34.43 18.35
N LYS A 99 41.25 35.71 18.67
CA LYS A 99 42.35 36.61 19.07
C LYS A 99 43.08 36.14 20.34
N LYS A 100 42.39 35.36 21.19
CA LYS A 100 42.92 34.80 22.44
C LYS A 100 43.56 33.41 22.28
N ILE A 101 43.26 32.70 21.18
CA ILE A 101 43.71 31.31 20.94
C ILE A 101 44.76 31.22 19.81
N VAL A 102 44.80 32.17 18.87
CA VAL A 102 45.75 32.20 17.73
C VAL A 102 47.20 32.55 18.14
N THR A 103 47.48 32.75 19.43
CA THR A 103 48.87 32.73 19.94
C THR A 103 49.44 31.31 20.10
N SER A 104 48.65 30.24 19.90
CA SER A 104 49.16 28.87 20.00
C SER A 104 48.50 27.89 19.01
N SER A 105 49.30 27.44 18.04
CA SER A 105 49.21 26.20 17.23
C SER A 105 48.26 26.14 16.01
N ASN A 106 48.87 25.86 14.85
CA ASN A 106 48.32 25.76 13.49
C ASN A 106 48.09 24.31 13.06
N ILE A 107 46.90 23.92 12.59
CA ILE A 107 46.69 22.76 11.71
C ILE A 107 45.68 23.11 10.60
N SER A 108 46.00 22.74 9.36
CA SER A 108 45.39 23.21 8.12
C SER A 108 44.29 22.28 7.59
N THR A 109 43.10 22.83 7.37
CA THR A 109 41.86 22.20 6.84
C THR A 109 41.94 21.45 5.50
N PRO A 110 42.79 21.81 4.51
CA PRO A 110 42.92 21.02 3.27
C PRO A 110 43.43 19.57 3.45
N ALA A 111 44.16 19.27 4.53
CA ALA A 111 44.64 17.91 4.79
C ALA A 111 43.50 16.93 5.21
N CYS A 112 42.47 17.44 5.89
CA CYS A 112 41.32 16.67 6.37
C CYS A 112 40.34 16.35 5.22
N VAL A 113 40.17 17.30 4.29
CA VAL A 113 39.30 17.10 3.11
C VAL A 113 39.94 16.10 2.12
N ALA A 114 41.26 16.12 1.97
CA ALA A 114 41.98 15.16 1.13
C ALA A 114 41.90 13.71 1.65
N THR A 115 41.86 13.52 2.97
CA THR A 115 41.72 12.19 3.60
C THR A 115 40.30 11.65 3.49
N ALA A 116 39.27 12.49 3.63
CA ALA A 116 37.87 12.08 3.48
C ALA A 116 37.47 11.65 2.05
N LEU A 117 38.04 12.32 1.03
CA LEU A 117 37.78 12.00 -0.37
C LEU A 117 38.42 10.68 -0.79
N THR A 118 39.65 10.41 -0.33
CA THR A 118 40.37 9.17 -0.66
C THR A 118 39.75 7.94 0.00
N THR A 119 39.25 8.05 1.24
CA THR A 119 38.53 6.95 1.91
C THR A 119 37.19 6.61 1.23
N SER A 120 36.50 7.61 0.66
CA SER A 120 35.20 7.41 -0.01
C SER A 120 35.33 6.69 -1.36
N VAL A 121 36.38 7.00 -2.13
CA VAL A 121 36.63 6.34 -3.43
C VAL A 121 37.07 4.88 -3.24
N VAL A 122 37.90 4.60 -2.23
CA VAL A 122 38.33 3.22 -1.91
C VAL A 122 37.16 2.39 -1.38
N GLY A 123 36.27 2.98 -0.58
CA GLY A 123 35.04 2.32 -0.12
C GLY A 123 34.09 1.95 -1.26
N TYR A 124 33.91 2.85 -2.23
CA TYR A 124 33.03 2.62 -3.38
C TYR A 124 33.58 1.55 -4.34
N ALA A 125 34.89 1.54 -4.59
CA ALA A 125 35.55 0.56 -5.46
C ALA A 125 35.59 -0.87 -4.85
N LEU A 126 35.74 -0.98 -3.52
CA LEU A 126 35.74 -2.26 -2.82
C LEU A 126 34.31 -2.81 -2.60
N GLY A 127 33.33 -1.94 -2.35
CA GLY A 127 31.91 -2.32 -2.21
C GLY A 127 31.31 -2.89 -3.50
N TRP A 128 31.65 -2.31 -4.66
CA TRP A 128 31.19 -2.78 -5.97
C TRP A 128 31.76 -4.17 -6.34
N ARG A 129 32.98 -4.50 -5.89
CA ARG A 129 33.61 -5.80 -6.16
C ARG A 129 33.09 -6.92 -5.25
N GLY A 130 32.63 -6.60 -4.04
CA GLY A 130 32.03 -7.58 -3.11
C GLY A 130 30.69 -8.13 -3.59
N GLY A 131 29.79 -7.24 -4.06
CA GLY A 131 28.47 -7.62 -4.58
C GLY A 131 28.56 -8.47 -5.86
N ALA A 132 29.43 -8.07 -6.80
CA ALA A 132 29.66 -8.83 -8.04
C ALA A 132 30.34 -10.19 -7.81
N TRP A 133 31.18 -10.32 -6.78
CA TRP A 133 31.80 -11.60 -6.42
C TRP A 133 30.80 -12.55 -5.74
N TYR A 134 29.89 -12.01 -4.92
CA TYR A 134 28.85 -12.79 -4.26
C TYR A 134 27.81 -13.35 -5.25
N THR A 135 27.31 -12.52 -6.17
CA THR A 135 26.38 -12.95 -7.23
C THR A 135 27.03 -13.98 -8.16
N ARG A 136 28.31 -13.77 -8.54
CA ARG A 136 29.08 -14.71 -9.38
C ARG A 136 29.48 -16.00 -8.66
N ARG A 137 29.47 -16.05 -7.33
CA ARG A 137 29.68 -17.27 -6.53
C ARG A 137 28.39 -18.08 -6.40
N SER A 138 27.25 -17.40 -6.24
CA SER A 138 25.92 -18.04 -6.26
C SER A 138 25.67 -18.74 -7.59
N PHE A 139 25.88 -18.03 -8.70
CA PHE A 139 25.70 -18.58 -10.05
C PHE A 139 26.64 -19.76 -10.35
N ARG A 140 27.90 -19.73 -9.87
CA ARG A 140 28.84 -20.85 -10.00
C ARG A 140 28.42 -22.09 -9.22
N ARG A 141 27.77 -21.93 -8.07
CA ARG A 141 27.24 -23.05 -7.27
C ARG A 141 26.04 -23.70 -7.94
N GLU A 142 25.22 -22.93 -8.64
CA GLU A 142 24.09 -23.48 -9.42
C GLU A 142 24.57 -24.16 -10.71
N GLN A 143 25.54 -23.60 -11.41
CA GLN A 143 26.16 -24.24 -12.57
C GLN A 143 26.89 -25.55 -12.21
N GLN A 144 27.51 -25.63 -11.02
CA GLN A 144 28.13 -26.86 -10.52
C GLN A 144 27.12 -27.93 -10.10
N LYS A 145 25.90 -27.54 -9.69
CA LYS A 145 24.79 -28.47 -9.42
C LYS A 145 24.15 -28.99 -10.71
N LEU A 146 24.06 -28.15 -11.74
CA LEU A 146 23.53 -28.53 -13.05
C LEU A 146 24.47 -29.44 -13.85
N MET A 147 25.79 -29.39 -13.61
CA MET A 147 26.78 -30.21 -14.32
C MET A 147 27.18 -31.53 -13.62
N GLY A 148 26.49 -31.93 -12.54
CA GLY A 148 26.61 -33.30 -12.01
C GLY A 148 28.03 -33.79 -11.65
N GLN A 149 28.95 -32.89 -11.27
CA GLN A 149 30.36 -33.24 -11.01
C GLN A 149 30.85 -32.72 -9.65
N ILE A 150 30.81 -33.58 -8.63
CA ILE A 150 31.99 -34.23 -8.01
C ILE A 150 31.64 -34.79 -6.62
N ASN A 151 31.91 -36.08 -6.51
CA ASN A 151 31.89 -36.91 -5.31
C ASN A 151 33.00 -36.56 -4.30
N SER A 152 32.85 -37.13 -3.10
CA SER A 152 33.60 -36.91 -1.86
C SER A 152 35.14 -37.03 -1.89
N HIS A 153 35.73 -36.63 -0.75
CA HIS A 153 37.07 -36.89 -0.19
C HIS A 153 38.20 -35.86 -0.44
N ASN A 154 38.39 -34.92 0.51
CA ASN A 154 39.55 -34.95 1.41
C ASN A 154 39.47 -33.86 2.50
N ARG A 155 39.65 -34.29 3.75
CA ARG A 155 39.81 -33.44 4.93
C ARG A 155 41.12 -32.67 4.82
N TRP A 156 41.04 -31.34 4.79
CA TRP A 156 42.17 -30.48 5.16
C TRP A 156 41.72 -29.44 6.19
N HIS A 157 42.43 -29.48 7.31
CA HIS A 157 42.17 -28.78 8.56
C HIS A 157 42.90 -27.44 8.54
N TRP A 158 42.20 -26.32 8.73
CA TRP A 158 42.81 -25.04 9.09
C TRP A 158 41.90 -24.31 10.10
N ARG A 159 42.42 -24.04 11.30
CA ARG A 159 41.80 -23.26 12.37
C ARG A 159 42.19 -21.78 12.23
N PRO A 160 41.33 -20.84 12.66
CA PRO A 160 41.84 -19.78 13.53
C PRO A 160 40.93 -19.50 14.76
N PHE A 161 41.61 -19.16 15.86
CA PHE A 161 41.16 -18.35 16.99
C PHE A 161 39.86 -18.71 17.74
N SER A 162 40.02 -19.58 18.74
CA SER A 162 39.18 -19.60 19.96
C SER A 162 40.06 -19.37 21.19
N LYS A 163 40.42 -18.12 21.45
CA LYS A 163 41.06 -17.68 22.71
C LYS A 163 40.30 -16.47 23.26
N LEU A 164 39.10 -16.66 23.80
CA LEU A 164 38.55 -15.81 24.88
C LEU A 164 37.24 -16.30 25.50
N LYS A 165 37.12 -17.55 25.97
CA LYS A 165 36.01 -17.89 26.89
C LYS A 165 36.25 -19.17 27.71
N ASN A 166 37.37 -19.23 28.44
CA ASN A 166 37.58 -20.24 29.49
C ASN A 166 38.42 -19.67 30.64
N ARG A 167 37.99 -18.51 31.14
CA ARG A 167 38.51 -17.90 32.37
C ARG A 167 37.36 -17.64 33.35
N PHE A 168 36.52 -18.64 33.59
CA PHE A 168 35.54 -18.66 34.69
C PHE A 168 35.07 -20.10 35.01
N ARG A 169 36.00 -21.04 35.18
CA ARG A 169 35.69 -22.32 35.85
C ARG A 169 36.94 -23.05 36.32
N ARG A 170 37.73 -22.39 37.17
CA ARG A 170 38.80 -23.06 37.91
C ARG A 170 38.99 -22.37 39.25
N ASN A 171 38.06 -22.65 40.17
CA ASN A 171 38.27 -22.50 41.61
C ASN A 171 37.26 -23.37 42.34
N ARG A 172 37.67 -24.60 42.65
CA ARG A 172 37.35 -25.41 43.84
C ARG A 172 37.47 -26.89 43.52
N SER A 173 38.65 -27.45 43.78
CA SER A 173 38.78 -28.77 44.39
C SER A 173 40.11 -28.85 45.12
N ALA A 174 40.03 -29.12 46.42
CA ALA A 174 41.03 -29.73 47.31
C ALA A 174 40.53 -29.48 48.74
N THR A 175 39.79 -30.42 49.36
CA THR A 175 40.26 -31.47 50.29
C THR A 175 38.97 -32.01 50.95
N LYS A 176 38.79 -33.23 51.48
CA LYS A 176 39.61 -34.38 51.86
C LYS A 176 38.63 -35.56 52.11
N ASN A 177 39.06 -36.77 51.76
CA ASN A 177 38.86 -38.10 52.36
C ASN A 177 37.52 -38.59 52.96
N ALA A 178 37.20 -39.84 52.58
CA ALA A 178 36.83 -41.00 53.40
C ALA A 178 35.42 -41.61 53.21
N ASP A 179 35.46 -42.91 52.90
CA ASP A 179 34.54 -44.02 53.20
C ASP A 179 33.23 -44.26 52.41
N ALA A 180 33.19 -45.46 51.83
CA ALA A 180 32.03 -46.23 51.35
C ALA A 180 31.27 -46.85 52.56
N PRO A 181 30.10 -47.55 52.45
CA PRO A 181 29.53 -48.18 51.25
C PRO A 181 27.98 -48.13 51.05
N ARG A 182 27.62 -48.20 49.76
CA ARG A 182 26.58 -49.02 49.09
C ARG A 182 25.55 -49.77 49.96
N LEU A 183 24.25 -49.53 49.73
CA LEU A 183 23.17 -50.54 49.74
C LEU A 183 21.97 -50.13 48.84
N THR A 184 21.59 -51.08 47.96
CA THR A 184 20.23 -51.49 47.47
C THR A 184 19.23 -50.44 46.94
N ALA A 185 18.76 -50.51 45.67
CA ALA A 185 17.67 -51.37 45.16
C ALA A 185 16.37 -51.16 45.98
N GLU A 186 15.21 -50.74 45.47
CA GLU A 186 14.42 -51.20 44.32
C GLU A 186 13.23 -50.23 44.10
N SER A 187 12.67 -50.28 42.88
CA SER A 187 11.24 -50.26 42.50
C SER A 187 10.21 -49.82 43.57
N THR A 188 9.18 -49.01 43.31
CA THR A 188 8.04 -49.31 42.42
C THR A 188 6.98 -48.18 42.56
N LYS A 189 6.27 -47.89 41.46
CA LYS A 189 4.82 -47.54 41.33
C LYS A 189 4.19 -46.36 42.09
N ALA A 190 3.44 -45.59 41.30
CA ALA A 190 2.39 -44.63 41.65
C ALA A 190 1.28 -45.21 42.54
N PRO A 191 0.44 -44.33 43.11
CA PRO A 191 -0.92 -44.28 42.59
C PRO A 191 -1.51 -42.87 42.40
N SER A 192 -2.40 -42.84 41.41
CA SER A 192 -3.53 -41.94 41.14
C SER A 192 -4.05 -41.06 42.27
N GLY A 193 -4.22 -39.78 41.97
CA GLY A 193 -5.08 -38.83 42.67
C GLY A 193 -5.61 -37.78 41.69
N SER A 194 -6.88 -37.91 41.34
CA SER A 194 -7.67 -37.03 40.49
C SER A 194 -7.66 -35.56 40.97
N ARG A 195 -7.42 -34.61 40.06
CA ARG A 195 -8.07 -33.29 40.10
C ARG A 195 -8.18 -32.68 38.72
N ALA A 196 -9.39 -32.26 38.40
CA ALA A 196 -9.77 -31.61 37.16
C ALA A 196 -9.42 -30.12 37.17
N SER A 197 -9.23 -29.62 35.95
CA SER A 197 -9.53 -28.28 35.44
C SER A 197 -8.53 -27.16 35.65
N GLU A 198 -8.42 -26.39 34.56
CA GLU A 198 -7.79 -25.07 34.37
C GLU A 198 -6.28 -25.04 34.16
N ASN A 199 -5.88 -25.28 32.90
CA ASN A 199 -4.70 -24.62 32.33
C ASN A 199 -5.19 -23.77 31.16
N GLY A 200 -5.40 -22.48 31.43
CA GLY A 200 -5.38 -21.45 30.40
C GLY A 200 -3.99 -21.43 29.79
N ALA A 201 -3.90 -21.74 28.50
CA ALA A 201 -2.68 -21.54 27.74
C ALA A 201 -2.55 -20.06 27.42
N ASP A 202 -1.36 -19.54 27.68
CA ASP A 202 -0.96 -18.14 27.56
C ASP A 202 -1.21 -17.59 26.14
N GLU A 203 -2.23 -16.73 26.02
CA GLU A 203 -2.39 -15.78 24.92
C GLU A 203 -1.30 -14.69 25.07
N PRO A 204 -0.56 -14.34 24.01
CA PRO A 204 0.45 -13.31 24.10
C PRO A 204 -0.21 -11.96 24.42
N LEU A 205 0.38 -11.26 25.39
CA LEU A 205 -0.05 -9.98 25.94
C LEU A 205 -0.04 -8.88 24.86
N VAL A 206 -1.09 -8.83 24.02
CA VAL A 206 -1.41 -7.63 23.23
C VAL A 206 -1.74 -6.53 24.22
N THR A 207 -0.86 -5.54 24.32
CA THR A 207 -1.02 -4.43 25.24
C THR A 207 -2.36 -3.72 24.98
N ALA A 208 -3.08 -3.35 26.04
CA ALA A 208 -4.39 -2.69 25.92
C ALA A 208 -4.34 -1.41 25.05
N GLU A 209 -3.15 -0.82 24.88
CA GLU A 209 -2.87 0.28 23.97
C GLU A 209 -2.90 -0.12 22.48
N GLU A 210 -2.35 -1.26 22.10
CA GLU A 210 -2.42 -1.73 20.70
C GLU A 210 -3.87 -2.08 20.29
N SER A 211 -4.70 -2.52 21.25
CA SER A 211 -6.12 -2.85 20.99
C SER A 211 -6.97 -1.65 20.57
N TRP A 212 -6.76 -0.46 21.15
CA TRP A 212 -7.57 0.71 20.79
C TRP A 212 -7.17 1.29 19.44
N VAL A 213 -5.87 1.27 19.11
CA VAL A 213 -5.37 1.69 17.79
C VAL A 213 -5.97 0.79 16.71
N VAL A 214 -5.92 -0.52 16.93
CA VAL A 214 -6.50 -1.51 16.03
C VAL A 214 -8.00 -1.25 15.79
N LYS A 215 -8.75 -0.98 16.86
CA LYS A 215 -10.19 -0.66 16.76
C LYS A 215 -10.44 0.66 16.06
N LEU A 216 -9.60 1.68 16.29
CA LEU A 216 -9.70 2.97 15.62
C LEU A 216 -9.45 2.84 14.12
N GLU A 217 -8.38 2.14 13.73
CA GLU A 217 -8.06 1.83 12.32
C GLU A 217 -9.24 1.13 11.64
N GLN A 218 -9.79 0.09 12.27
CA GLN A 218 -10.95 -0.64 11.74
C GLN A 218 -12.18 0.26 11.61
N SER A 219 -12.46 1.10 12.61
CA SER A 219 -13.58 2.03 12.59
C SER A 219 -13.45 3.05 11.46
N VAL A 220 -12.26 3.63 11.27
CA VAL A 220 -11.97 4.56 10.16
C VAL A 220 -12.15 3.86 8.81
N ASN A 221 -11.62 2.64 8.67
CA ASN A 221 -11.75 1.86 7.44
C ASN A 221 -13.20 1.55 7.09
N ILE A 222 -13.99 1.11 8.08
CA ILE A 222 -15.42 0.85 7.89
C ILE A 222 -16.14 2.15 7.49
N PHE A 223 -15.89 3.24 8.20
CA PHE A 223 -16.51 4.53 7.89
C PHE A 223 -16.20 5.02 6.47
N LEU A 224 -14.94 4.93 6.04
CA LEU A 224 -14.52 5.31 4.68
C LEU A 224 -15.19 4.43 3.63
N THR A 225 -15.21 3.12 3.86
CA THR A 225 -15.80 2.15 2.92
C THR A 225 -17.31 2.40 2.77
N GLU A 226 -18.05 2.48 3.88
CA GLU A 226 -19.50 2.74 3.88
C GLU A 226 -19.84 4.09 3.24
N SER A 227 -19.02 5.12 3.45
CA SER A 227 -19.21 6.44 2.83
C SER A 227 -19.11 6.36 1.31
N VAL A 228 -18.10 5.67 0.78
CA VAL A 228 -17.91 5.50 -0.68
C VAL A 228 -19.04 4.67 -1.26
N ILE A 229 -19.43 3.57 -0.59
CA ILE A 229 -20.54 2.72 -1.00
C ILE A 229 -21.83 3.52 -1.13
N MET A 230 -22.18 4.32 -0.12
CA MET A 230 -23.40 5.12 -0.11
C MET A 230 -23.44 6.11 -1.29
N ILE A 231 -22.29 6.71 -1.62
CA ILE A 231 -22.17 7.63 -2.76
C ILE A 231 -22.38 6.87 -4.08
N LEU A 232 -21.74 5.71 -4.24
CA LEU A 232 -21.86 4.90 -5.46
C LEU A 232 -23.28 4.33 -5.63
N ASP A 233 -23.90 3.84 -4.55
CA ASP A 233 -25.29 3.39 -4.52
C ASP A 233 -26.26 4.49 -4.96
N GLY A 234 -25.99 5.73 -4.54
CA GLY A 234 -26.78 6.91 -4.93
C GLY A 234 -26.60 7.27 -6.41
N LEU A 235 -25.36 7.27 -6.90
CA LEU A 235 -25.03 7.67 -8.28
C LEU A 235 -25.48 6.66 -9.33
N TYR A 236 -25.43 5.37 -9.01
CA TYR A 236 -25.66 4.27 -9.95
C TYR A 236 -26.98 3.52 -9.71
N ARG A 237 -27.97 4.19 -9.13
CA ARG A 237 -29.31 3.61 -8.96
C ARG A 237 -29.85 3.11 -10.31
N ASP A 238 -30.32 1.87 -10.33
CA ASP A 238 -30.88 1.17 -11.50
C ASP A 238 -29.90 0.95 -12.68
N ARG A 239 -28.60 1.21 -12.51
CA ARG A 239 -27.54 1.01 -13.53
C ARG A 239 -26.50 -0.02 -13.05
N ASN A 240 -26.94 -1.26 -12.86
CA ASN A 240 -26.15 -2.33 -12.24
C ASN A 240 -24.82 -2.62 -12.95
N TYR A 241 -24.81 -2.81 -14.27
CA TYR A 241 -23.56 -3.11 -14.99
C TYR A 241 -22.55 -1.94 -14.98
N ALA A 242 -23.02 -0.70 -15.03
CA ALA A 242 -22.15 0.47 -14.91
C ALA A 242 -21.55 0.59 -13.50
N ARG A 243 -22.35 0.29 -12.47
CA ARG A 243 -21.87 0.19 -11.09
C ARG A 243 -20.77 -0.86 -10.95
N PHE A 244 -21.02 -2.08 -11.42
CA PHE A 244 -20.03 -3.15 -11.37
C PHE A 244 -18.76 -2.76 -12.11
N PHE A 245 -18.85 -2.24 -13.34
CA PHE A 245 -17.70 -1.72 -14.08
C PHE A 245 -16.84 -0.72 -13.28
N VAL A 246 -17.47 0.24 -12.58
CA VAL A 246 -16.75 1.21 -11.74
C VAL A 246 -16.10 0.52 -10.54
N LEU A 247 -16.82 -0.39 -9.87
CA LEU A 247 -16.30 -1.15 -8.74
C LEU A 247 -15.11 -2.03 -9.15
N GLU A 248 -15.21 -2.82 -10.21
CA GLU A 248 -14.13 -3.68 -10.74
C GLU A 248 -12.90 -2.88 -11.20
N THR A 249 -13.10 -1.66 -11.68
CA THR A 249 -11.99 -0.75 -12.02
C THR A 249 -11.22 -0.34 -10.77
N ILE A 250 -11.92 -0.16 -9.65
CA ILE A 250 -11.36 0.26 -8.36
C ILE A 250 -10.81 -0.95 -7.59
N ALA A 251 -11.47 -2.11 -7.65
CA ALA A 251 -11.16 -3.31 -6.88
C ALA A 251 -9.75 -3.88 -7.17
N ARG A 252 -9.24 -3.75 -8.40
CA ARG A 252 -7.86 -4.16 -8.74
C ARG A 252 -6.76 -3.31 -8.09
N VAL A 253 -7.06 -2.07 -7.72
CA VAL A 253 -6.06 -1.04 -7.38
C VAL A 253 -5.27 -1.37 -6.11
N PRO A 254 -5.88 -1.89 -5.03
CA PRO A 254 -5.16 -2.25 -3.81
C PRO A 254 -4.08 -3.29 -4.07
N TYR A 255 -4.39 -4.33 -4.85
CA TYR A 255 -3.43 -5.38 -5.17
C TYR A 255 -2.20 -4.83 -5.90
N PHE A 256 -2.41 -3.96 -6.89
CA PHE A 256 -1.31 -3.27 -7.58
C PHE A 256 -0.50 -2.38 -6.63
N ALA A 257 -1.16 -1.66 -5.71
CA ALA A 257 -0.50 -0.86 -4.68
C ALA A 257 0.35 -1.73 -3.73
N PHE A 258 -0.18 -2.86 -3.27
CA PHE A 258 0.51 -3.80 -2.37
C PHE A 258 1.77 -4.35 -3.04
N ILE A 259 1.65 -4.85 -4.27
CA ILE A 259 2.79 -5.35 -5.05
C ILE A 259 3.84 -4.26 -5.25
N SER A 260 3.42 -3.03 -5.55
CA SER A 260 4.34 -1.89 -5.75
C SER A 260 5.16 -1.60 -4.50
N VAL A 261 4.53 -1.61 -3.31
CA VAL A 261 5.22 -1.40 -2.04
C VAL A 261 6.10 -2.60 -1.68
N LEU A 262 5.63 -3.83 -1.89
CA LEU A 262 6.41 -5.05 -1.66
C LEU A 262 7.67 -5.08 -2.52
N HIS A 263 7.59 -4.75 -3.80
CA HIS A 263 8.77 -4.63 -4.68
C HIS A 263 9.74 -3.53 -4.22
N MET A 264 9.22 -2.41 -3.73
CA MET A 264 10.05 -1.37 -3.15
C MET A 264 10.78 -1.87 -1.90
N TYR A 265 10.10 -2.59 -1.01
CA TYR A 265 10.71 -3.20 0.17
C TYR A 265 11.77 -4.25 -0.18
N GLU A 266 11.54 -5.07 -1.22
CA GLU A 266 12.54 -6.01 -1.74
C GLU A 266 13.77 -5.27 -2.28
N THR A 267 13.57 -4.17 -3.00
CA THR A 267 14.64 -3.34 -3.57
C THR A 267 15.52 -2.72 -2.48
N PHE A 268 14.91 -2.30 -1.37
CA PHE A 268 15.64 -1.80 -0.19
C PHE A 268 16.23 -2.90 0.69
N GLY A 269 15.92 -4.16 0.39
CA GLY A 269 16.37 -5.32 1.18
C GLY A 269 15.70 -5.42 2.55
N TRP A 270 14.53 -4.80 2.73
CA TRP A 270 13.80 -4.81 4.00
C TRP A 270 12.96 -6.06 4.18
N TRP A 271 12.32 -6.54 3.10
CA TRP A 271 11.42 -7.68 3.17
C TRP A 271 11.40 -8.43 1.86
N ARG A 272 11.44 -9.77 1.90
CA ARG A 272 11.45 -10.63 0.70
C ARG A 272 10.39 -11.72 0.83
N ARG A 273 9.22 -11.50 0.24
CA ARG A 273 8.06 -12.40 0.33
C ARG A 273 7.46 -12.63 -1.05
N ALA A 274 8.09 -13.53 -1.80
CA ALA A 274 7.65 -13.89 -3.15
C ALA A 274 6.19 -14.38 -3.20
N ASP A 275 5.74 -15.09 -2.16
CA ASP A 275 4.37 -15.61 -2.08
C ASP A 275 3.32 -14.48 -2.02
N TYR A 276 3.61 -13.38 -1.34
CA TYR A 276 2.69 -12.23 -1.27
C TYR A 276 2.56 -11.55 -2.63
N ILE A 277 3.69 -11.40 -3.34
CA ILE A 277 3.70 -10.82 -4.69
C ILE A 277 2.90 -11.69 -5.65
N LYS A 278 3.08 -13.03 -5.59
CA LYS A 278 2.35 -13.97 -6.45
C LYS A 278 0.85 -13.94 -6.21
N VAL A 279 0.42 -14.03 -4.95
CA VAL A 279 -1.00 -14.05 -4.60
C VAL A 279 -1.67 -12.73 -4.98
N HIS A 280 -1.10 -11.58 -4.61
CA HIS A 280 -1.69 -10.30 -4.97
C HIS A 280 -1.68 -10.05 -6.49
N PHE A 281 -0.69 -10.59 -7.22
CA PHE A 281 -0.71 -10.53 -8.67
C PHE A 281 -1.87 -11.34 -9.25
N ALA A 282 -2.10 -12.54 -8.70
CA ALA A 282 -3.23 -13.38 -9.08
C ALA A 282 -4.59 -12.74 -8.75
N GLU A 283 -4.74 -12.10 -7.58
CA GLU A 283 -5.94 -11.32 -7.21
C GLU A 283 -6.16 -10.16 -8.20
N SER A 284 -5.12 -9.36 -8.48
CA SER A 284 -5.20 -8.28 -9.47
C SER A 284 -5.56 -8.79 -10.86
N TRP A 285 -5.11 -9.98 -11.23
CA TRP A 285 -5.43 -10.63 -12.49
C TRP A 285 -6.88 -11.12 -12.55
N ASN A 286 -7.43 -11.64 -11.45
CA ASN A 286 -8.85 -12.02 -11.34
C ASN A 286 -9.76 -10.79 -11.50
N GLU A 287 -9.52 -9.74 -10.72
CA GLU A 287 -10.23 -8.44 -10.81
C GLU A 287 -10.13 -7.80 -12.21
N PHE A 288 -9.02 -8.05 -12.91
CA PHE A 288 -8.86 -7.61 -14.29
C PHE A 288 -9.91 -8.24 -15.21
N HIS A 289 -10.14 -9.55 -15.07
CA HIS A 289 -11.11 -10.29 -15.89
C HIS A 289 -12.56 -9.96 -15.50
N HIS A 290 -12.85 -9.71 -14.22
CA HIS A 290 -14.17 -9.22 -13.81
C HIS A 290 -14.53 -7.91 -14.53
N LEU A 291 -13.58 -6.97 -14.65
CA LEU A 291 -13.81 -5.75 -15.43
C LEU A 291 -14.08 -6.04 -16.90
N LEU A 292 -13.28 -6.89 -17.55
CA LEU A 292 -13.48 -7.21 -18.97
C LEU A 292 -14.89 -7.78 -19.21
N ILE A 293 -15.37 -8.62 -18.30
CA ILE A 293 -16.74 -9.14 -18.31
C ILE A 293 -17.74 -7.97 -18.21
N MET A 294 -17.55 -7.04 -17.27
CA MET A 294 -18.44 -5.88 -17.13
C MET A 294 -18.38 -4.92 -18.33
N GLU A 295 -17.24 -4.81 -19.00
CA GLU A 295 -17.09 -4.04 -20.24
C GLU A 295 -17.88 -4.69 -21.39
N GLU A 296 -17.81 -6.01 -21.55
CA GLU A 296 -18.57 -6.74 -22.56
C GLU A 296 -20.09 -6.65 -22.32
N LEU A 297 -20.52 -6.62 -21.06
CA LEU A 297 -21.91 -6.38 -20.65
C LEU A 297 -22.35 -4.91 -20.80
N GLY A 298 -21.50 -4.02 -21.33
CA GLY A 298 -21.83 -2.62 -21.61
C GLY A 298 -21.69 -1.67 -20.42
N GLY A 299 -21.01 -2.08 -19.35
CA GLY A 299 -20.75 -1.26 -18.16
C GLY A 299 -19.91 -0.01 -18.46
N ASN A 300 -19.10 -0.01 -19.53
CA ASN A 300 -18.27 1.11 -19.97
C ASN A 300 -18.92 2.02 -21.02
N SER A 301 -20.22 1.88 -21.25
CA SER A 301 -20.97 2.59 -22.31
C SER A 301 -20.86 4.11 -22.23
N LEU A 302 -20.97 4.71 -21.05
CA LEU A 302 -20.88 6.16 -20.88
C LEU A 302 -19.45 6.63 -20.61
N TRP A 303 -19.09 7.77 -21.19
CA TRP A 303 -17.79 8.40 -20.94
C TRP A 303 -17.62 8.87 -19.49
N VAL A 304 -18.71 9.34 -18.86
CA VAL A 304 -18.68 9.84 -17.48
C VAL A 304 -18.28 8.74 -16.50
N ASP A 305 -18.82 7.53 -16.68
CA ASP A 305 -18.50 6.37 -15.82
C ASP A 305 -17.03 5.98 -15.95
N ARG A 306 -16.49 5.97 -17.19
CA ARG A 306 -15.07 5.72 -17.45
C ARG A 306 -14.17 6.79 -16.82
N PHE A 307 -14.55 8.06 -16.93
CA PHE A 307 -13.80 9.16 -16.34
C PHE A 307 -13.79 9.06 -14.81
N LEU A 308 -14.96 8.85 -14.20
CA LEU A 308 -15.11 8.71 -12.75
C LEU A 308 -14.29 7.54 -12.22
N ALA A 309 -14.40 6.36 -12.84
CA ALA A 309 -13.66 5.17 -12.42
C ALA A 309 -12.15 5.37 -12.45
N ARG A 310 -11.61 5.94 -13.54
CA ARG A 310 -10.17 6.22 -13.69
C ARG A 310 -9.68 7.27 -12.70
N PHE A 311 -10.47 8.32 -12.50
CA PHE A 311 -10.13 9.38 -11.55
C PHE A 311 -10.13 8.84 -10.12
N ALA A 312 -11.16 8.09 -9.73
CA ALA A 312 -11.23 7.43 -8.42
C ALA A 312 -10.05 6.47 -8.21
N ALA A 313 -9.77 5.60 -9.18
CA ALA A 313 -8.65 4.66 -9.15
C ALA A 313 -7.30 5.35 -8.94
N PHE A 314 -7.07 6.51 -9.56
CA PHE A 314 -5.84 7.29 -9.40
C PHE A 314 -5.61 7.73 -7.96
N PHE A 315 -6.59 8.36 -7.31
CA PHE A 315 -6.45 8.79 -5.90
C PHE A 315 -6.42 7.60 -4.96
N TYR A 316 -7.23 6.59 -5.25
CA TYR A 316 -7.31 5.37 -4.46
C TYR A 316 -5.96 4.65 -4.42
N TYR A 317 -5.23 4.60 -5.54
CA TYR A 317 -3.88 4.04 -5.59
C TYR A 317 -2.94 4.70 -4.58
N PHE A 318 -2.82 6.04 -4.59
CA PHE A 318 -1.93 6.74 -3.67
C PHE A 318 -2.36 6.59 -2.20
N MET A 319 -3.67 6.60 -1.95
CA MET A 319 -4.21 6.34 -0.62
C MET A 319 -3.80 4.95 -0.13
N THR A 320 -3.99 3.92 -0.95
CA THR A 320 -3.68 2.53 -0.56
C THR A 320 -2.18 2.29 -0.44
N VAL A 321 -1.35 2.88 -1.29
CA VAL A 321 0.11 2.87 -1.13
C VAL A 321 0.51 3.49 0.21
N ALA A 322 -0.02 4.66 0.56
CA ALA A 322 0.26 5.31 1.84
C ALA A 322 -0.23 4.46 3.03
N MET A 323 -1.45 3.94 2.94
CA MET A 323 -2.05 3.07 3.97
C MET A 323 -1.20 1.82 4.21
N TYR A 324 -0.80 1.12 3.13
CA TYR A 324 0.01 -0.09 3.20
C TYR A 324 1.42 0.18 3.73
N MET A 325 2.05 1.29 3.34
CA MET A 325 3.37 1.67 3.89
C MET A 325 3.33 2.03 5.37
N LEU A 326 2.21 2.56 5.87
CA LEU A 326 2.02 2.91 7.28
C LEU A 326 1.68 1.67 8.11
N SER A 327 0.72 0.87 7.65
CA SER A 327 0.22 -0.32 8.34
C SER A 327 -0.38 -1.29 7.31
N PRO A 328 0.36 -2.35 6.92
CA PRO A 328 -0.17 -3.40 6.03
C PRO A 328 -1.45 -4.03 6.57
N ARG A 329 -1.52 -4.23 7.90
CA ARG A 329 -2.71 -4.74 8.59
C ARG A 329 -3.95 -3.87 8.35
N MET A 330 -3.80 -2.55 8.47
CA MET A 330 -4.88 -1.61 8.20
C MET A 330 -5.32 -1.66 6.73
N ALA A 331 -4.36 -1.73 5.81
CA ALA A 331 -4.66 -1.83 4.38
C ALA A 331 -5.39 -3.14 4.02
N TYR A 332 -4.96 -4.28 4.56
CA TYR A 332 -5.64 -5.56 4.34
C TYR A 332 -7.05 -5.59 4.93
N HIS A 333 -7.27 -5.00 6.11
CA HIS A 333 -8.62 -4.88 6.66
C HIS A 333 -9.51 -3.96 5.82
N PHE A 334 -8.95 -2.88 5.29
CA PHE A 334 -9.70 -2.00 4.38
C PHE A 334 -10.12 -2.74 3.11
N SER A 335 -9.19 -3.48 2.46
CA SER A 335 -9.53 -4.33 1.31
C SER A 335 -10.56 -5.40 1.68
N GLU A 336 -10.43 -6.09 2.82
CA GLU A 336 -11.42 -7.07 3.28
C GLU A 336 -12.85 -6.48 3.36
N CYS A 337 -12.98 -5.23 3.83
CA CYS A 337 -14.26 -4.52 3.87
C CYS A 337 -14.82 -4.28 2.46
N VAL A 338 -13.97 -3.89 1.50
CA VAL A 338 -14.35 -3.69 0.09
C VAL A 338 -14.83 -5.01 -0.52
N GLU A 339 -14.09 -6.10 -0.37
CA GLU A 339 -14.45 -7.41 -0.95
C GLU A 339 -15.72 -7.99 -0.33
N ARG A 340 -15.90 -7.83 0.98
CA ARG A 340 -17.15 -8.23 1.65
C ARG A 340 -18.35 -7.49 1.07
N HIS A 341 -18.18 -6.21 0.73
CA HIS A 341 -19.22 -5.43 0.10
C HIS A 341 -19.48 -5.89 -1.35
N ALA A 342 -18.42 -6.16 -2.12
CA ALA A 342 -18.52 -6.70 -3.48
C ALA A 342 -19.31 -8.03 -3.48
N TYR A 343 -18.93 -8.98 -2.63
CA TYR A 343 -19.64 -10.24 -2.41
C TYR A 343 -21.14 -10.02 -2.13
N SER A 344 -21.46 -9.15 -1.17
CA SER A 344 -22.85 -8.85 -0.81
C SER A 344 -23.62 -8.23 -1.99
N THR A 345 -22.98 -7.37 -2.77
CA THR A 345 -23.59 -6.71 -3.94
C THR A 345 -23.91 -7.73 -5.03
N TYR A 346 -22.96 -8.59 -5.38
CA TYR A 346 -23.20 -9.66 -6.34
C TYR A 346 -24.26 -10.65 -5.87
N ASN A 347 -24.20 -11.07 -4.60
CA ASN A 347 -25.19 -11.99 -4.04
C ASN A 347 -26.62 -11.42 -4.07
N LYS A 348 -26.78 -10.11 -3.82
CA LYS A 348 -28.08 -9.43 -3.94
C LYS A 348 -28.53 -9.38 -5.40
N PHE A 349 -27.65 -9.02 -6.33
CA PHE A 349 -27.95 -8.92 -7.75
C PHE A 349 -28.39 -10.27 -8.35
N ILE A 350 -27.66 -11.34 -8.05
CA ILE A 350 -27.97 -12.71 -8.50
C ILE A 350 -29.37 -13.14 -8.03
N LYS A 351 -29.72 -12.87 -6.77
CA LYS A 351 -31.04 -13.21 -6.21
C LYS A 351 -32.19 -12.42 -6.82
N LEU A 352 -31.93 -11.18 -7.23
CA LEU A 352 -32.94 -10.31 -7.82
C LEU A 352 -33.18 -10.62 -9.31
N HIS A 353 -32.14 -11.01 -10.04
CA HIS A 353 -32.16 -11.19 -11.50
C HIS A 353 -31.98 -12.65 -11.95
N GLU A 354 -32.18 -13.64 -11.06
CA GLU A 354 -31.89 -15.05 -11.34
C GLU A 354 -32.50 -15.57 -12.65
N GLU A 355 -33.80 -15.34 -12.85
CA GLU A 355 -34.53 -15.80 -14.04
C GLU A 355 -34.08 -15.12 -15.33
N GLU A 356 -33.66 -13.86 -15.26
CA GLU A 356 -33.15 -13.10 -16.40
C GLU A 356 -31.75 -13.58 -16.78
N LEU A 357 -30.87 -13.71 -15.78
CA LEU A 357 -29.47 -14.12 -15.98
C LEU A 357 -29.37 -15.55 -16.53
N LYS A 358 -30.26 -16.46 -16.12
CA LYS A 358 -30.29 -17.85 -16.66
C LYS A 358 -30.67 -17.93 -18.14
N ARG A 359 -31.34 -16.90 -18.69
CA ARG A 359 -31.75 -16.86 -20.10
C ARG A 359 -30.69 -16.27 -21.02
N LEU A 360 -29.73 -15.53 -20.46
CA LEU A 360 -28.71 -14.83 -21.21
C LEU A 360 -27.46 -15.71 -21.38
N PRO A 361 -26.81 -15.66 -22.55
CA PRO A 361 -25.57 -16.38 -22.78
C PRO A 361 -24.43 -15.77 -21.94
N ALA A 362 -23.45 -16.59 -21.60
CA ALA A 362 -22.23 -16.11 -20.96
C ALA A 362 -21.40 -15.26 -21.94
N PRO A 363 -20.76 -14.16 -21.47
CA PRO A 363 -19.89 -13.34 -22.28
C PRO A 363 -18.59 -14.06 -22.62
N GLU A 364 -18.00 -13.74 -23.77
CA GLU A 364 -16.78 -14.38 -24.28
C GLU A 364 -15.60 -14.16 -23.33
N ALA A 365 -15.48 -12.98 -22.72
CA ALA A 365 -14.46 -12.67 -21.73
C ALA A 365 -14.51 -13.63 -20.52
N ALA A 366 -15.71 -14.02 -20.07
CA ALA A 366 -15.87 -14.95 -18.96
C ALA A 366 -15.47 -16.37 -19.36
N LEU A 367 -15.88 -16.82 -20.55
CA LEU A 367 -15.53 -18.14 -21.07
C LEU A 367 -14.01 -18.27 -21.22
N ASN A 368 -13.35 -17.28 -21.81
CA ASN A 368 -11.90 -17.25 -22.02
C ASN A 368 -11.10 -17.25 -20.71
N TYR A 369 -11.65 -16.69 -19.64
CA TYR A 369 -11.01 -16.66 -18.34
C TYR A 369 -11.21 -17.95 -17.56
N TYR A 370 -12.46 -18.35 -17.35
CA TYR A 370 -12.83 -19.43 -16.44
C TYR A 370 -12.72 -20.83 -17.05
N LEU A 371 -12.81 -20.94 -18.39
CA LEU A 371 -12.62 -22.20 -19.12
C LEU A 371 -11.25 -22.26 -19.81
N ASN A 372 -10.31 -21.40 -19.42
CA ASN A 372 -8.95 -21.43 -19.94
C ASN A 372 -8.26 -22.77 -19.61
N GLU A 373 -7.32 -23.18 -20.46
CA GLU A 373 -6.48 -24.35 -20.21
C GLU A 373 -5.53 -24.12 -19.03
N ASP A 374 -5.00 -22.90 -18.89
CA ASP A 374 -4.12 -22.52 -17.79
C ASP A 374 -4.88 -21.75 -16.70
N LEU A 375 -5.22 -22.47 -15.64
CA LEU A 375 -5.86 -21.94 -14.43
C LEU A 375 -4.87 -21.73 -13.28
N TYR A 376 -3.57 -21.65 -13.55
CA TYR A 376 -2.55 -21.44 -12.51
C TYR A 376 -2.85 -20.19 -11.66
N LEU A 377 -3.08 -19.04 -12.30
CA LEU A 377 -3.39 -17.80 -11.57
C LEU A 377 -4.77 -17.85 -10.89
N PHE A 378 -5.71 -18.61 -11.44
CA PHE A 378 -7.02 -18.81 -10.81
C PHE A 378 -6.89 -19.61 -9.50
N ASP A 379 -6.04 -20.64 -9.48
CA ASP A 379 -5.77 -21.40 -8.25
C ASP A 379 -4.90 -20.60 -7.26
N GLU A 380 -4.00 -19.73 -7.76
CA GLU A 380 -3.03 -18.99 -6.94
C GLU A 380 -3.67 -17.99 -5.98
N PHE A 381 -4.76 -17.32 -6.35
CA PHE A 381 -5.41 -16.34 -5.46
C PHE A 381 -6.25 -16.99 -4.34
N GLN A 382 -6.56 -18.28 -4.45
CA GLN A 382 -7.46 -19.01 -3.55
C GLN A 382 -6.69 -19.61 -2.35
N THR A 383 -6.27 -18.76 -1.42
CA THR A 383 -5.36 -19.14 -0.32
C THR A 383 -5.98 -20.04 0.75
N ALA A 384 -7.31 -20.05 0.86
CA ALA A 384 -8.04 -20.86 1.84
C ALA A 384 -8.36 -22.28 1.35
N ARG A 385 -7.94 -22.65 0.14
CA ARG A 385 -8.28 -23.92 -0.51
C ARG A 385 -7.05 -24.60 -1.09
N VAL A 386 -7.19 -25.89 -1.34
CA VAL A 386 -6.18 -26.66 -2.08
C VAL A 386 -6.27 -26.28 -3.56
N PRO A 387 -5.13 -26.11 -4.27
CA PRO A 387 -5.11 -25.93 -5.72
C PRO A 387 -5.92 -27.01 -6.43
N CYS A 388 -6.44 -26.70 -7.62
CA CYS A 388 -7.24 -27.62 -8.42
C CYS A 388 -8.59 -28.07 -7.84
N SER A 389 -8.97 -27.63 -6.63
CA SER A 389 -10.22 -28.07 -5.97
C SER A 389 -11.48 -27.42 -6.54
N ARG A 390 -11.39 -26.17 -7.01
CA ARG A 390 -12.50 -25.42 -7.61
C ARG A 390 -12.26 -25.29 -9.11
N ARG A 391 -13.22 -25.76 -9.90
CA ARG A 391 -13.24 -25.56 -11.36
C ARG A 391 -14.57 -24.94 -11.77
N PRO A 392 -14.55 -23.66 -12.20
CA PRO A 392 -15.74 -22.97 -12.66
C PRO A 392 -16.42 -23.73 -13.80
N LYS A 393 -17.75 -23.74 -13.77
CA LYS A 393 -18.59 -24.20 -14.88
C LYS A 393 -19.45 -23.02 -15.31
N ILE A 394 -19.64 -22.87 -16.62
CA ILE A 394 -20.37 -21.74 -17.20
C ILE A 394 -21.26 -22.26 -18.31
N ASP A 395 -22.57 -22.30 -18.04
CA ASP A 395 -23.59 -22.62 -19.05
C ASP A 395 -24.36 -21.35 -19.48
N ASN A 396 -24.47 -20.36 -18.59
CA ASN A 396 -25.25 -19.14 -18.80
C ASN A 396 -24.64 -17.96 -18.01
N LEU A 397 -25.22 -16.76 -18.15
CA LEU A 397 -24.74 -15.56 -17.47
C LEU A 397 -24.91 -15.63 -15.94
N TYR A 398 -25.90 -16.36 -15.42
CA TYR A 398 -26.07 -16.56 -13.98
C TYR A 398 -24.85 -17.26 -13.37
N ASP A 399 -24.33 -18.28 -14.03
CA ASP A 399 -23.14 -19.02 -13.56
C ASP A 399 -21.90 -18.11 -13.51
N VAL A 400 -21.78 -17.18 -14.45
CA VAL A 400 -20.69 -16.17 -14.47
C VAL A 400 -20.74 -15.30 -13.21
N PHE A 401 -21.91 -14.73 -12.90
CA PHE A 401 -22.06 -13.92 -11.69
C PHE A 401 -21.87 -14.73 -10.41
N VAL A 402 -22.27 -16.00 -10.39
CA VAL A 402 -21.99 -16.90 -9.25
C VAL A 402 -20.49 -17.11 -9.08
N ASN A 403 -19.75 -17.34 -10.17
CA ASN A 403 -18.29 -17.49 -10.11
C ASN A 403 -17.62 -16.20 -9.62
N ILE A 404 -17.99 -15.03 -10.15
CA ILE A 404 -17.48 -13.73 -9.69
C ILE A 404 -17.75 -13.55 -8.19
N ARG A 405 -19.00 -13.74 -7.74
CA ARG A 405 -19.35 -13.66 -6.31
C ARG A 405 -18.46 -14.55 -5.45
N ASP A 406 -18.24 -15.79 -5.90
CA ASP A 406 -17.45 -16.75 -5.14
C ASP A 406 -15.95 -16.38 -5.16
N ASP A 407 -15.45 -15.73 -6.21
CA ASP A 407 -14.10 -15.16 -6.28
C ASP A 407 -13.93 -14.03 -5.23
N GLU A 408 -14.90 -13.11 -5.13
CA GLU A 408 -14.91 -12.06 -4.08
C GLU A 408 -14.86 -12.65 -2.66
N ALA A 409 -15.50 -13.81 -2.46
CA ALA A 409 -15.45 -14.50 -1.18
C ALA A 409 -14.07 -15.06 -0.87
N GLU A 410 -13.32 -15.51 -1.88
CA GLU A 410 -11.93 -15.96 -1.72
C GLU A 410 -10.99 -14.78 -1.49
N HIS A 411 -11.15 -13.65 -2.20
CA HIS A 411 -10.42 -12.40 -1.89
C HIS A 411 -10.63 -11.97 -0.45
N CYS A 412 -11.87 -11.99 0.06
CA CYS A 412 -12.17 -11.66 1.44
C CYS A 412 -11.42 -12.57 2.44
N LYS A 413 -11.33 -13.88 2.17
CA LYS A 413 -10.58 -14.82 3.02
C LYS A 413 -9.08 -14.54 2.97
N THR A 414 -8.54 -14.30 1.78
CA THR A 414 -7.12 -13.98 1.58
C THR A 414 -6.76 -12.69 2.31
N MET A 415 -7.52 -11.60 2.12
CA MET A 415 -7.32 -10.33 2.83
C MET A 415 -7.41 -10.48 4.35
N LYS A 416 -8.33 -11.31 4.83
CA LYS A 416 -8.43 -11.61 6.27
C LYS A 416 -7.20 -12.36 6.78
N ALA A 417 -6.71 -13.35 6.04
CA ALA A 417 -5.50 -14.09 6.41
C ALA A 417 -4.27 -13.17 6.46
N CYS A 418 -4.15 -12.24 5.52
CA CYS A 418 -3.06 -11.26 5.43
C CYS A 418 -2.99 -10.27 6.61
N GLN A 419 -4.07 -10.11 7.39
CA GLN A 419 -4.05 -9.27 8.59
C GLN A 419 -3.21 -9.86 9.73
N THR A 420 -2.90 -11.15 9.67
CA THR A 420 -2.03 -11.81 10.65
C THR A 420 -0.71 -12.17 9.99
N HIS A 421 0.41 -11.87 10.67
CA HIS A 421 1.75 -12.07 10.13
C HIS A 421 2.03 -13.54 9.79
N GLY A 422 2.79 -13.75 8.72
CA GLY A 422 3.28 -15.09 8.36
C GLY A 422 2.28 -16.00 7.64
N ASN A 423 0.98 -15.67 7.66
CA ASN A 423 -0.08 -16.60 7.28
C ASN A 423 -0.33 -16.72 5.77
N LEU A 424 0.19 -15.82 4.94
CA LEU A 424 0.01 -15.92 3.50
C LEU A 424 1.10 -16.80 2.89
N ARG A 425 0.66 -17.88 2.24
CA ARG A 425 1.49 -18.76 1.40
C ARG A 425 0.83 -18.98 0.05
N SER A 426 1.65 -19.09 -0.97
CA SER A 426 1.22 -19.48 -2.32
C SER A 426 0.61 -20.89 -2.27
N PRO A 427 -0.62 -21.11 -2.78
CA PRO A 427 -1.21 -22.44 -2.84
C PRO A 427 -0.31 -23.48 -3.54
N HIS A 428 0.38 -23.06 -4.60
CA HIS A 428 1.32 -23.92 -5.33
C HIS A 428 2.68 -24.08 -4.62
N SER A 429 3.06 -23.20 -3.68
CA SER A 429 4.25 -23.43 -2.85
C SER A 429 4.01 -24.52 -1.80
N ILE A 430 2.77 -24.66 -1.32
CA ILE A 430 2.36 -25.70 -0.35
C ILE A 430 2.36 -27.08 -0.99
N GLN A 431 1.89 -27.23 -2.23
CA GLN A 431 1.84 -28.54 -2.89
C GLN A 431 3.24 -29.15 -3.07
N ASN A 432 4.22 -28.31 -3.42
CA ASN A 432 5.62 -28.73 -3.49
C ASN A 432 6.19 -29.15 -2.10
N CYS A 433 5.67 -28.59 -0.99
CA CYS A 433 6.05 -28.97 0.37
C CYS A 433 5.36 -30.25 0.89
N LEU A 434 4.20 -30.62 0.33
CA LEU A 434 3.53 -31.88 0.66
C LEU A 434 4.11 -33.06 -0.13
N GLU A 435 4.69 -32.81 -1.30
CA GLU A 435 5.39 -33.83 -2.10
C GLU A 435 6.84 -34.06 -1.65
N THR A 436 7.41 -33.17 -0.84
CA THR A 436 8.75 -33.33 -0.25
C THR A 436 8.68 -33.21 1.27
N ASP A 437 8.88 -34.31 1.99
CA ASP A 437 8.88 -34.42 3.47
C ASP A 437 9.98 -33.57 4.15
N THR A 438 9.96 -32.25 3.96
CA THR A 438 10.87 -31.32 4.63
C THR A 438 10.06 -30.17 5.18
N GLU A 439 10.00 -30.12 6.50
CA GLU A 439 9.45 -29.04 7.31
C GLU A 439 10.04 -27.69 6.86
N CYS A 440 9.27 -26.92 6.07
CA CYS A 440 9.68 -25.60 5.59
C CYS A 440 9.56 -24.57 6.71
N VAL A 441 10.55 -24.56 7.60
CA VAL A 441 10.82 -23.47 8.55
C VAL A 441 11.88 -22.57 7.93
N ILE A 442 11.50 -21.36 7.53
CA ILE A 442 12.44 -20.25 7.29
C ILE A 442 12.35 -19.32 8.51
N PRO A 443 13.48 -18.86 9.09
CA PRO A 443 13.48 -18.14 10.37
C PRO A 443 12.68 -16.84 10.34
N GLU A 444 11.85 -16.66 11.37
CA GLU A 444 11.10 -15.46 11.69
C GLU A 444 12.03 -14.41 12.31
N ASP A 445 12.54 -13.48 11.52
CA ASP A 445 13.25 -12.30 12.02
C ASP A 445 13.01 -11.10 11.07
N ASP A 446 11.75 -10.80 10.75
CA ASP A 446 11.42 -9.71 9.82
C ASP A 446 10.49 -8.67 10.46
N CYS A 447 10.70 -7.41 10.09
CA CYS A 447 9.97 -6.25 10.60
C CYS A 447 8.78 -5.88 9.67
N GLU A 448 7.65 -5.52 10.27
CA GLU A 448 6.31 -5.42 9.67
C GLU A 448 6.04 -4.12 8.88
N GLY A 449 6.99 -3.18 8.88
CA GLY A 449 6.87 -1.86 8.26
C GLY A 449 7.86 -0.86 8.87
N ILE A 450 7.90 0.39 8.41
CA ILE A 450 8.86 1.38 8.93
C ILE A 450 8.71 1.55 10.45
N MET A 451 7.47 1.58 10.96
CA MET A 451 7.24 1.74 12.40
C MET A 451 7.69 0.52 13.21
N ASP A 452 7.46 -0.70 12.73
CA ASP A 452 7.92 -1.91 13.40
C ASP A 452 9.45 -2.07 13.30
N CYS A 453 10.05 -1.73 12.15
CA CYS A 453 11.51 -1.63 11.97
C CYS A 453 12.12 -0.64 12.98
N VAL A 454 11.50 0.52 13.14
CA VAL A 454 11.96 1.55 14.09
C VAL A 454 11.79 1.06 15.53
N LYS A 455 10.65 0.44 15.88
CA LYS A 455 10.40 -0.13 17.22
C LYS A 455 11.41 -1.22 17.56
N LYS A 456 11.63 -2.21 16.68
CA LYS A 456 12.62 -3.28 16.85
C LYS A 456 14.06 -2.74 16.89
N SER A 457 14.40 -1.73 16.07
CA SER A 457 15.71 -1.08 16.11
C SER A 457 15.97 -0.26 17.39
N LEU A 458 14.92 0.22 18.05
CA LEU A 458 15.04 0.94 19.32
C LEU A 458 15.17 -0.03 20.50
N VAL A 459 14.43 -1.14 20.49
CA VAL A 459 14.49 -2.18 21.53
C VAL A 459 15.79 -2.98 21.48
N SER A 460 16.42 -3.17 20.32
CA SER A 460 17.72 -3.87 20.19
C SER A 460 18.94 -3.06 20.70
N LYS A 461 18.75 -1.81 21.15
CA LYS A 461 19.84 -0.93 21.62
C LYS A 461 19.93 -0.78 23.14
N GLU A 462 19.01 -1.38 23.88
CA GLU A 462 19.12 -1.60 25.34
C GLU A 462 19.72 -2.99 25.61
#